data_AF-A0A8J3NL54-F1
#
_entry.id   AF-A0A8J3NL54-F1
#
_cell.length_a   1.000
_cell.length_b   1.000
_cell.length_c   1.000
_cell.angle_alpha   90.00
_cell.angle_beta   90.00
_cell.angle_gamma   90.00
#
_symmetry.space_group_name_H-M   'P 1'
#
loop_
_entity.id
_entity.type
_entity.pdbx_description
1 polymer ?
#
loop_
_entity_poly.entity_id
_entity_poly.type
_entity_poly.pdbx_seq_one_letter_code
_entity_poly.pdbx_strand_id
1 'polypeptide(L)' 'MRRVKMAIAATVLVGATVFAGATPAHAATSLRGVVYDYSECVRIGNYGIQNYGWTGPLQCVWYPSGSSYPAGYWFIYA' A
#
# COMPACT_ATOMS: atom_id res chain seq x y z
N MET A 1 -51.92 -11.76 -29.52
CA MET A 1 -50.43 -11.68 -29.53
C MET A 1 -50.02 -10.35 -30.15
N ARG A 2 -49.64 -9.35 -29.33
CA ARG A 2 -49.32 -7.99 -29.80
C ARG A 2 -47.81 -7.75 -29.67
N ARG A 3 -47.16 -7.48 -30.79
CA ARG A 3 -45.71 -7.24 -30.93
C ARG A 3 -45.38 -5.84 -30.40
N VAL A 4 -44.46 -5.74 -29.43
CA VAL A 4 -43.86 -4.47 -29.04
C VAL A 4 -42.35 -4.64 -29.19
N LYS A 5 -41.82 -4.15 -30.32
CA LYS A 5 -40.38 -4.05 -30.57
C LYS A 5 -39.86 -2.87 -29.73
N MET A 6 -39.20 -3.15 -28.62
CA MET A 6 -38.49 -2.15 -27.84
C MET A 6 -37.11 -1.92 -28.48
N ALA A 7 -36.95 -0.79 -29.16
CA ALA A 7 -35.65 -0.30 -29.60
C ALA A 7 -34.99 0.43 -28.42
N ILE A 8 -34.00 -0.20 -27.79
CA ILE A 8 -33.20 0.42 -26.74
C ILE A 8 -32.14 1.27 -27.44
N ALA A 9 -32.25 2.58 -27.29
CA ALA A 9 -31.30 3.56 -27.81
C ALA A 9 -29.93 3.36 -27.16
N ALA A 10 -28.90 3.18 -27.99
CA ALA A 10 -27.51 3.10 -27.57
C ALA A 10 -26.99 4.52 -27.25
N THR A 11 -26.80 4.83 -25.97
CA THR A 11 -26.03 5.99 -25.53
C THR A 11 -24.59 5.57 -25.33
N VAL A 12 -23.74 5.84 -26.33
CA VAL A 12 -22.29 5.74 -26.20
C VAL A 12 -21.80 6.92 -25.38
N LEU A 13 -21.61 6.71 -24.07
CA LEU A 13 -20.82 7.63 -23.26
C LEU A 13 -19.35 7.37 -23.56
N VAL A 14 -18.77 8.23 -24.40
CA VAL A 14 -17.32 8.36 -24.55
C VAL A 14 -16.78 8.92 -23.24
N GLY A 15 -16.38 8.03 -22.34
CA GLY A 15 -15.71 8.37 -21.10
C GLY A 15 -14.32 8.92 -21.43
N ALA A 16 -14.14 10.23 -21.25
CA ALA A 16 -12.84 10.87 -21.31
C ALA A 16 -11.89 10.16 -20.34
N THR A 17 -10.86 9.50 -20.86
CA THR A 17 -9.76 8.98 -20.05
C THR A 17 -8.97 10.19 -19.55
N VAL A 18 -9.32 10.68 -18.37
CA VAL A 18 -8.43 11.56 -17.61
C VAL A 18 -7.29 10.67 -17.17
N PHE A 19 -6.21 10.66 -17.96
CA PHE A 19 -4.91 10.23 -17.46
C PHE A 19 -4.46 11.30 -16.47
N ALA A 20 -5.03 11.25 -15.27
CA ALA A 20 -4.39 11.81 -14.11
C ALA A 20 -3.14 10.97 -13.94
N GLY A 21 -2.03 11.46 -14.49
CA GLY A 21 -0.71 11.08 -14.03
C GLY A 21 -0.60 11.53 -12.57
N ALA A 22 -1.26 10.80 -11.68
CA ALA A 22 -0.92 10.76 -10.28
C ALA A 22 0.45 10.07 -10.25
N THR A 23 1.50 10.85 -10.50
CA THR A 23 2.79 10.50 -9.93
C THR A 23 2.51 10.33 -8.45
N PRO A 24 2.77 9.15 -7.84
CA PRO A 24 2.60 9.00 -6.42
C PRO A 24 3.51 10.05 -5.77
N ALA A 25 2.90 11.11 -5.25
CA ALA A 25 3.58 12.12 -4.46
C ALA A 25 4.25 11.35 -3.34
N HIS A 26 5.58 11.46 -3.29
CA HIS A 26 6.49 10.72 -2.43
C HIS A 26 6.07 10.73 -0.94
N ALA A 27 5.08 9.92 -0.56
CA ALA A 27 4.72 9.58 0.81
C ALA A 27 5.30 8.21 1.15
N ALA A 28 6.57 8.01 0.74
CA ALA A 28 7.15 6.75 0.30
C ALA A 28 7.52 5.76 1.41
N THR A 29 6.87 5.80 2.57
CA THR A 29 7.12 4.86 3.65
C THR A 29 5.80 4.45 4.30
N SER A 30 5.21 3.37 3.78
CA SER A 30 4.00 2.78 4.33
C SER A 30 4.36 1.75 5.40
N LEU A 31 3.51 1.56 6.41
CA LEU A 31 3.74 0.54 7.42
C LEU A 31 3.59 -0.86 6.79
N ARG A 32 4.64 -1.68 6.91
CA ARG A 32 4.71 -3.02 6.31
C ARG A 32 4.62 -4.15 7.32
N GLY A 33 4.99 -3.90 8.57
CA GLY A 33 4.94 -4.92 9.62
C GLY A 33 5.49 -4.44 10.96
N VAL A 34 5.36 -5.29 11.96
CA VAL A 34 5.82 -5.05 13.33
C VAL A 34 6.51 -6.32 13.82
N VAL A 35 7.70 -6.18 14.40
CA VAL A 35 8.54 -7.30 14.86
C VAL A 35 9.19 -6.96 16.19
N TYR A 36 9.65 -7.98 16.91
CA TYR A 36 10.29 -7.80 18.22
C TYR A 36 11.77 -7.41 18.11
N ASP A 37 12.44 -7.84 17.04
CA ASP A 37 13.88 -7.71 16.88
C ASP A 37 14.26 -6.78 15.72
N TYR A 38 15.31 -5.99 15.93
CA TYR A 38 15.83 -5.09 14.91
C TYR A 38 16.35 -5.88 13.70
N SER A 39 17.02 -7.01 13.94
CA SER A 39 17.53 -7.90 12.89
C SER A 39 16.41 -8.42 11.99
N GLU A 40 15.26 -8.77 12.57
CA GLU A 40 14.08 -9.19 11.82
C GLU A 40 13.49 -8.04 11.00
N CYS A 41 13.49 -6.82 11.54
CA CYS A 41 13.04 -5.64 10.81
C CYS A 41 13.87 -5.43 9.54
N VAL A 42 15.19 -5.53 9.64
CA VAL A 42 16.11 -5.39 8.50
C VAL A 42 15.95 -6.55 7.52
N ARG A 43 15.83 -7.80 8.00
CA ARG A 43 15.69 -8.99 7.16
C ARG A 43 14.40 -8.96 6.35
N ILE A 44 13.27 -8.74 7.02
CA ILE A 44 11.94 -8.70 6.38
C ILE A 44 11.83 -7.46 5.50
N GLY A 45 12.33 -6.31 5.97
CA GLY A 45 12.39 -5.06 5.22
C GLY A 45 13.06 -5.19 3.85
N ASN A 46 14.30 -5.69 3.84
CA ASN A 46 15.05 -5.88 2.61
C ASN A 46 14.40 -6.93 1.71
N TYR A 47 13.90 -8.02 2.28
CA TYR A 47 13.21 -9.06 1.53
C TYR A 47 11.94 -8.51 0.84
N GLY A 48 11.18 -7.66 1.53
CA GLY A 48 10.02 -6.94 1.03
C GLY A 48 10.33 -6.02 -0.16
N ILE A 49 11.39 -5.22 -0.04
CA ILE A 49 11.86 -4.33 -1.11
C ILE A 49 12.31 -5.14 -2.33
N GLN A 50 13.06 -6.21 -2.11
CA GLN A 50 13.65 -7.02 -3.20
C GLN A 50 12.63 -7.91 -3.92
N ASN A 51 11.61 -8.41 -3.23
CA ASN A 51 10.74 -9.48 -3.75
C ASN A 51 9.26 -9.09 -3.86
N TYR A 52 8.80 -8.08 -3.12
CA TYR A 52 7.37 -7.70 -3.05
C TYR A 52 7.10 -6.27 -3.52
N GLY A 53 8.10 -5.59 -4.09
CA GLY A 53 7.94 -4.25 -4.65
C GLY A 53 7.61 -3.19 -3.60
N TRP A 54 8.09 -3.34 -2.36
CA TRP A 54 7.99 -2.27 -1.38
C TRP A 54 8.79 -1.06 -1.87
N THR A 55 8.10 0.05 -2.07
CA THR A 55 8.64 1.27 -2.64
C THR A 55 8.97 2.26 -1.52
N GLY A 56 10.26 2.48 -1.27
CA GLY A 56 10.68 3.41 -0.24
C GLY A 56 12.03 3.05 0.37
N PRO A 57 12.66 4.00 1.09
CA PRO A 57 13.76 3.63 1.97
C PRO A 57 13.24 2.76 3.12
N LEU A 58 13.93 1.65 3.40
CA LEU A 58 13.63 0.84 4.57
C LEU A 58 13.85 1.66 5.85
N GLN A 59 12.82 1.75 6.70
CA GLN A 59 12.94 2.32 8.04
C GLN A 59 12.50 1.31 9.09
N CYS A 60 13.33 1.18 10.13
CA CYS A 60 13.07 0.40 11.32
C CYS A 60 12.94 1.34 12.50
N VAL A 61 11.71 1.52 13.01
CA VAL A 61 11.42 2.47 14.09
C VAL A 61 11.02 1.70 15.34
N TRP A 62 11.76 1.89 16.43
CA TRP A 62 11.42 1.28 17.72
C TRP A 62 10.35 2.10 18.43
N TYR A 63 9.29 1.43 18.88
CA TYR A 63 8.28 1.99 19.77
C TYR A 63 8.24 1.20 21.08
N PRO A 64 8.46 1.86 22.23
CA PRO A 64 8.36 1.21 23.52
C PRO A 64 6.90 0.81 23.79
N SER A 65 6.68 -0.41 24.30
CA SER A 65 5.38 -0.87 24.76
C SER A 65 5.36 -0.92 26.29
N GLY A 66 4.71 0.06 26.92
CA GLY A 66 4.55 0.11 28.37
C GLY A 66 5.68 0.86 29.10
N SER A 67 5.75 0.62 30.41
CA SER A 67 6.47 1.46 31.38
C SER A 67 7.89 0.97 31.71
N SER A 68 8.40 -0.11 31.09
CA SER A 68 9.63 -0.76 31.55
C SER A 68 10.51 -1.26 30.41
N TYR A 69 11.81 -1.16 30.63
CA TYR A 69 12.89 -1.38 29.66
C TYR A 69 13.24 -2.88 29.53
N PRO A 70 13.47 -3.44 28.32
CA PRO A 70 13.14 -2.93 26.99
C PRO A 70 11.94 -3.71 26.42
N ALA A 71 10.73 -3.41 26.88
CA ALA A 71 9.53 -3.89 26.20
C ALA A 71 9.18 -2.93 25.04
N GLY A 72 9.10 -3.44 23.83
CA GLY A 72 8.71 -2.66 22.66
C GLY A 72 8.77 -3.46 21.38
N TYR A 73 8.53 -2.77 20.28
CA TYR A 73 8.43 -3.35 18.96
C TYR A 73 9.11 -2.47 17.92
N TRP A 74 9.70 -3.11 16.91
CA TRP A 74 10.21 -2.48 15.71
C TRP A 74 9.14 -2.46 14.63
N PHE A 75 8.83 -1.28 14.13
CA PHE A 75 7.91 -1.05 13.03
C PHE A 75 8.70 -0.92 11.74
N ILE A 76 8.30 -1.67 10.73
CA ILE A 76 8.93 -1.71 9.41
C ILE A 76 8.17 -0.76 8.48
N TYR A 77 8.85 0.24 7.92
CA TYR A 77 8.29 1.10 6.89
C TYR A 77 9.09 0.98 5.58
N ALA A 78 8.38 0.89 4.45
CA ALA A 78 8.89 0.86 3.07
C ALA A 78 7.74 0.96 2.07
#